data_AF-A0AA41TBL0-F1
#
_entry.id   AF-A0AA41TBL0-F1
#
_cell.length_a   1.000
_cell.length_b   1.000
_cell.length_c   1.000
_cell.angle_alpha   90.00
_cell.angle_beta   90.00
_cell.angle_gamma   90.00
#
_symmetry.space_group_name_H-M   'P 1'
#
loop_
_entity.id
_entity.type
_entity.pdbx_description
1 polymer ?
#
loop_
_entity_poly.entity_id
_entity_poly.type
_entity_poly.pdbx_seq_one_letter_code
_entity_poly.pdbx_strand_id
1 'polypeptide(L)'
;MISENQTMVTEFLFSNFPHLYEGGLLFFIALLIVYVFIITGNLIIFIVVQLDITLHTPMYFFISVLSFLEIWYTTTTIPKMLSNLVSEQKTISLTGCLMQMYFFHSLGITEGCVLTAMAIDRYIAICYPLRYPTIMTPRLCIQLTAGSSLCGFLLVLPEIAWIATLPFCGSNQIHQIFCDFTPVLSLACTDTSLVVIVDTIHAVEILASFLVIALSYVRIIVVILRMPSAEGRHKAFSTCAAHLAVFLLFFGSVAVMYLRFSATYSVFWNTTIAVTFVILAPFLNPIIYSLRNKDMKDAIRRIFHCHKKADVAGR
;
A
#
# COMPACT_ATOMS: atom_id res chain seq x y z
N MET A 1 19.26 -6.52 43.96
CA MET A 1 18.34 -5.80 43.05
C MET A 1 19.00 -4.49 42.70
N ILE A 2 19.68 -4.42 41.56
CA ILE A 2 20.23 -3.17 41.07
C ILE A 2 19.07 -2.48 40.35
N SER A 3 18.65 -1.35 40.90
CA SER A 3 17.67 -0.46 40.27
C SER A 3 18.31 0.11 39.01
N GLU A 4 18.06 -0.50 37.85
CA GLU A 4 18.34 0.17 36.58
C GLU A 4 17.48 1.43 36.50
N ASN A 5 18.13 2.56 36.24
CA ASN A 5 17.45 3.80 35.87
C ASN A 5 16.60 3.51 34.62
N GLN A 6 15.28 3.33 34.78
CA GLN A 6 14.35 3.26 33.67
C GLN A 6 14.20 4.68 33.08
N THR A 7 15.19 5.14 32.31
CA THR A 7 15.01 6.32 31.48
C THR A 7 14.02 5.95 30.39
N MET A 8 12.86 6.60 30.39
CA MET A 8 11.84 6.42 29.36
C MET A 8 12.48 6.63 27.98
N VAL A 9 12.36 5.63 27.09
CA VAL A 9 12.90 5.69 25.74
C VAL A 9 12.20 6.81 24.97
N THR A 10 12.96 7.80 24.53
CA THR A 10 12.44 8.94 23.75
C THR A 10 12.65 8.76 22.26
N GLU A 11 13.66 7.98 21.86
CA GLU A 11 14.09 7.83 20.47
C GLU A 11 14.56 6.40 20.15
N PHE A 12 14.36 5.99 18.90
CA PHE A 12 14.89 4.77 18.31
C PHE A 12 15.92 5.09 17.23
N LEU A 13 16.92 4.23 17.09
CA LEU A 13 17.95 4.32 16.07
C LEU A 13 17.79 3.20 15.04
N PHE A 14 17.80 3.54 13.75
CA PHE A 14 17.75 2.55 12.69
C PHE A 14 19.15 2.05 12.32
N SER A 15 19.36 0.73 12.39
CA SER A 15 20.67 0.13 12.13
C SER A 15 20.91 -0.27 10.67
N ASN A 16 19.87 -0.37 9.84
CA ASN A 16 19.98 -0.96 8.49
C ASN A 16 20.19 0.05 7.36
N PHE A 17 20.34 1.34 7.69
CA PHE A 17 20.63 2.35 6.68
C PHE A 17 22.12 2.36 6.32
N PRO A 18 22.48 2.34 5.02
CA PRO A 18 23.87 2.49 4.60
C PRO A 18 24.44 3.84 5.07
N HIS A 19 25.75 3.91 5.32
CA HIS A 19 26.43 5.17 5.59
C HIS A 19 26.51 6.03 4.32
N LEU A 20 26.51 7.36 4.48
CA LEU A 20 26.47 8.32 3.38
C LEU A 20 27.59 8.08 2.35
N TYR A 21 28.81 7.83 2.83
CA TYR A 21 30.01 7.58 2.02
C TYR A 21 30.10 6.15 1.47
N GLU A 22 29.23 5.23 1.92
CA GLU A 22 29.18 3.82 1.52
C GLU A 22 27.90 3.52 0.70
N GLY A 23 27.59 4.39 -0.26
CA GLY A 23 26.44 4.21 -1.16
C GLY A 23 25.11 4.81 -0.68
N GLY A 24 25.06 5.42 0.51
CA GLY A 24 23.87 6.11 1.02
C GLY A 24 23.38 7.23 0.10
N LEU A 25 24.28 7.99 -0.55
CA LEU A 25 23.91 9.03 -1.51
C LEU A 25 23.22 8.46 -2.76
N LEU A 26 23.73 7.36 -3.32
CA LEU A 26 23.11 6.71 -4.49
C LEU A 26 21.72 6.18 -4.14
N PHE A 27 21.59 5.57 -2.95
CA PHE A 27 20.31 5.07 -2.48
C PHE A 27 19.31 6.21 -2.21
N PHE A 28 19.77 7.34 -1.66
CA PHE A 28 18.95 8.55 -1.50
C PHE A 28 18.42 9.06 -2.84
N ILE A 29 19.28 9.21 -3.85
CA ILE A 29 18.88 9.69 -5.18
C ILE A 29 17.85 8.74 -5.81
N ALA A 30 18.12 7.43 -5.76
CA ALA A 30 17.21 6.43 -6.30
C ALA A 30 15.83 6.46 -5.60
N LEU A 31 15.83 6.49 -4.25
CA LEU A 31 14.60 6.54 -3.46
C LEU A 31 13.82 7.84 -3.69
N LEU A 32 14.51 8.97 -3.86
CA LEU A 32 13.88 10.26 -4.16
C LEU A 32 13.20 10.25 -5.53
N ILE A 33 13.86 9.70 -6.56
CA ILE A 33 13.27 9.57 -7.90
C ILE A 33 12.01 8.70 -7.84
N VAL A 34 12.10 7.56 -7.15
CA VAL A 34 10.94 6.66 -6.96
C VAL A 34 9.82 7.38 -6.22
N TYR A 35 10.12 8.11 -5.15
CA TYR A 35 9.14 8.90 -4.40
C TYR A 35 8.41 9.90 -5.29
N VAL A 36 9.15 10.74 -6.02
CA VAL A 36 8.57 11.75 -6.91
C VAL A 36 7.72 11.10 -7.99
N PHE A 37 8.16 9.97 -8.54
CA PHE A 37 7.39 9.22 -9.53
C PHE A 37 6.07 8.70 -8.95
N ILE A 38 6.09 8.07 -7.77
CA ILE A 38 4.89 7.55 -7.09
C ILE A 38 3.87 8.67 -6.86
N ILE A 39 4.33 9.78 -6.25
CA ILE A 39 3.47 10.92 -5.93
C ILE A 39 2.87 11.51 -7.21
N THR A 40 3.71 11.75 -8.23
CA THR A 40 3.27 12.37 -9.48
C THR A 40 2.31 11.45 -10.24
N GLY A 41 2.64 10.16 -10.37
CA GLY A 41 1.83 9.18 -11.10
C GLY A 41 0.44 9.01 -10.48
N ASN A 42 0.39 8.86 -9.16
CA ASN A 42 -0.88 8.71 -8.45
C ASN A 42 -1.69 10.01 -8.40
N LEU A 43 -1.04 11.16 -8.31
CA LEU A 43 -1.71 12.45 -8.37
C LEU A 43 -2.35 12.67 -9.74
N ILE A 44 -1.65 12.32 -10.83
CA ILE A 44 -2.21 12.37 -12.19
C ILE A 44 -3.44 11.48 -12.28
N ILE A 45 -3.38 10.24 -11.80
CA ILE A 45 -4.54 9.32 -11.85
C ILE A 45 -5.72 9.90 -11.08
N PHE A 46 -5.48 10.36 -9.84
CA PHE A 46 -6.51 10.99 -9.03
C PHE A 46 -7.16 12.16 -9.78
N ILE A 47 -6.37 13.11 -10.26
CA ILE A 47 -6.88 14.30 -10.98
C ILE A 47 -7.64 13.90 -12.24
N VAL A 48 -7.11 12.98 -13.05
CA VAL A 48 -7.73 12.57 -14.31
C VAL A 48 -9.09 11.94 -14.08
N VAL A 49 -9.23 11.09 -13.05
CA VAL A 49 -10.54 10.49 -12.71
C VAL A 49 -11.54 11.55 -12.27
N GLN A 50 -11.11 12.57 -11.52
CA GLN A 50 -12.01 13.65 -11.05
C GLN A 50 -12.44 14.60 -12.18
N LEU A 51 -11.58 14.82 -13.18
CA LEU A 51 -11.82 15.78 -14.26
C LEU A 51 -12.54 15.18 -15.47
N ASP A 52 -12.33 13.90 -15.78
CA ASP A 52 -12.92 13.26 -16.95
C ASP A 52 -14.18 12.46 -16.58
N ILE A 53 -15.34 13.03 -16.92
CA ILE A 53 -16.65 12.41 -16.66
C ILE A 53 -16.81 11.02 -17.30
N THR A 54 -16.07 10.72 -18.37
CA THR A 54 -16.12 9.39 -19.01
C THR A 54 -15.52 8.29 -18.14
N LEU A 55 -14.69 8.68 -17.16
CA LEU A 55 -14.11 7.77 -16.17
C LEU A 55 -14.97 7.64 -14.91
N HIS A 56 -16.11 8.31 -14.78
CA HIS A 56 -16.97 8.22 -13.58
C HIS A 56 -17.75 6.89 -13.50
N THR A 57 -17.01 5.78 -13.40
CA THR A 57 -17.51 4.43 -13.15
C THR A 57 -17.04 3.95 -11.77
N PRO A 58 -17.73 2.99 -11.12
CA PRO A 58 -17.32 2.43 -9.84
C PRO A 58 -15.86 2.02 -9.78
N MET A 59 -15.37 1.41 -10.86
CA MET A 59 -14.00 0.92 -10.95
C MET A 59 -12.95 2.04 -10.87
N TYR A 60 -13.08 3.09 -11.68
CA TYR A 60 -12.15 4.21 -11.66
C TYR A 60 -12.28 5.04 -10.38
N PHE A 61 -13.47 5.08 -9.77
CA PHE A 61 -13.63 5.64 -8.42
C PHE A 61 -12.74 4.93 -7.40
N PHE A 62 -12.74 3.59 -7.38
CA PHE A 62 -11.83 2.85 -6.50
C PHE A 62 -10.35 3.03 -6.86
N ILE A 63 -10.00 3.13 -8.15
CA ILE A 63 -8.62 3.48 -8.55
C ILE A 63 -8.22 4.85 -7.98
N SER A 64 -9.10 5.85 -8.07
CA SER A 64 -8.82 7.20 -7.54
C SER A 64 -8.61 7.16 -6.03
N VAL A 65 -9.39 6.36 -5.30
CA VAL A 65 -9.20 6.14 -3.86
C VAL A 65 -7.86 5.45 -3.59
N LEU A 66 -7.55 4.39 -4.33
CA LEU A 66 -6.28 3.66 -4.20
C LEU A 66 -5.09 4.58 -4.44
N SER A 67 -5.10 5.40 -5.50
CA SER A 67 -4.05 6.37 -5.77
C SER A 67 -3.87 7.40 -4.65
N PHE A 68 -4.97 7.84 -4.03
CA PHE A 68 -4.89 8.72 -2.86
C PHE A 68 -4.26 8.01 -1.65
N LEU A 69 -4.62 6.76 -1.38
CA LEU A 69 -4.03 5.96 -0.31
C LEU A 69 -2.53 5.75 -0.54
N GLU A 70 -2.10 5.45 -1.77
CA GLU A 70 -0.69 5.24 -2.11
C GLU A 70 0.16 6.49 -1.89
N ILE A 71 -0.36 7.68 -2.23
CA ILE A 71 0.30 8.95 -1.93
C ILE A 71 0.55 9.07 -0.43
N TRP A 72 -0.47 8.75 0.37
CA TRP A 72 -0.40 8.92 1.82
C TRP A 72 0.48 7.86 2.48
N TYR A 73 0.41 6.62 2.00
CA TYR A 73 1.22 5.49 2.45
C TYR A 73 2.70 5.75 2.20
N THR A 74 3.02 6.17 0.98
CA THR A 74 4.39 6.49 0.58
C THR A 74 4.94 7.70 1.34
N THR A 75 4.10 8.71 1.60
CA THR A 75 4.49 9.92 2.35
C THR A 75 4.68 9.64 3.85
N THR A 76 4.06 8.61 4.38
CA THR A 76 4.24 8.21 5.79
C THR A 76 5.65 7.65 6.03
N THR A 77 6.21 6.92 5.06
CA THR A 77 7.47 6.17 5.24
C THR A 77 8.66 6.80 4.54
N ILE A 78 8.56 7.09 3.24
CA ILE A 78 9.70 7.45 2.40
C ILE A 78 10.37 8.78 2.82
N PRO A 79 9.66 9.87 3.16
CA PRO A 79 10.30 11.10 3.59
C PRO A 79 11.21 10.91 4.81
N LYS A 80 10.80 10.07 5.77
CA LYS A 80 11.63 9.78 6.94
C LYS A 80 12.83 8.91 6.58
N MET A 81 12.66 7.96 5.66
CA MET A 81 13.78 7.17 5.12
C MET A 81 14.80 8.06 4.41
N LEU A 82 14.35 9.00 3.58
CA LEU A 82 15.20 9.98 2.89
C LEU A 82 15.96 10.87 3.86
N SER A 83 15.27 11.38 4.90
CA SER A 83 15.90 12.19 5.95
C SER A 83 16.99 11.41 6.70
N ASN A 84 16.74 10.14 7.03
CA ASN A 84 17.72 9.30 7.74
C ASN A 84 18.91 8.89 6.88
N LEU A 85 18.78 8.89 5.53
CA LEU A 85 19.89 8.61 4.62
C LEU A 85 20.92 9.75 4.58
N VAL A 86 20.48 10.99 4.79
CA VAL A 86 21.36 12.18 4.79
C VAL A 86 21.76 12.65 6.19
N SER A 87 21.12 12.12 7.24
CA SER A 87 21.42 12.44 8.63
C SER A 87 22.60 11.61 9.15
N GLU A 88 23.46 12.24 9.95
CA GLU A 88 24.50 11.52 10.72
C GLU A 88 23.88 10.62 11.80
N GLN A 89 22.81 11.10 12.44
CA GLN A 89 22.03 10.37 13.43
C GLN A 89 20.73 9.86 12.80
N LYS A 90 20.63 8.54 12.65
CA LYS A 90 19.52 7.88 11.96
C LYS A 90 18.38 7.54 12.92
N THR A 91 17.86 8.56 13.61
CA THR A 91 16.89 8.40 14.70
C THR A 91 15.46 8.74 14.32
N ILE A 92 14.51 8.22 15.08
CA ILE A 92 13.10 8.61 15.06
C ILE A 92 12.60 8.68 16.50
N SER A 93 11.81 9.70 16.83
CA SER A 93 11.19 9.76 18.16
C SER A 93 10.18 8.63 18.34
N LEU A 94 9.93 8.22 19.59
CA LEU A 94 8.90 7.24 19.92
C LEU A 94 7.55 7.63 19.31
N THR A 95 7.10 8.87 19.50
CA THR A 95 5.85 9.37 18.91
C THR A 95 5.87 9.34 17.38
N GLY A 96 6.99 9.70 16.75
CA GLY A 96 7.15 9.63 15.30
C GLY A 96 7.04 8.19 14.79
N CYS A 97 7.64 7.24 15.52
CA CYS A 97 7.60 5.82 15.20
C CYS A 97 6.18 5.24 15.32
N LEU A 98 5.47 5.57 16.41
CA LEU A 98 4.08 5.16 16.63
C LEU A 98 3.14 5.74 15.57
N MET A 99 3.28 7.03 15.23
CA MET A 99 2.50 7.67 14.17
C MET A 99 2.78 7.03 12.81
N GLN A 100 4.06 6.77 12.50
CA GLN A 100 4.44 6.10 11.26
C GLN A 100 3.79 4.72 11.16
N MET A 101 3.89 3.90 12.21
CA MET A 101 3.26 2.57 12.26
C MET A 101 1.75 2.64 12.12
N TYR A 102 1.10 3.58 12.82
CA TYR A 102 -0.35 3.77 12.76
C TYR A 102 -0.83 4.02 11.34
N PHE A 103 -0.32 5.08 10.69
CA PHE A 103 -0.74 5.42 9.34
C PHE A 103 -0.34 4.34 8.34
N PHE A 104 0.86 3.75 8.45
CA PHE A 104 1.32 2.70 7.57
C PHE A 104 0.39 1.49 7.54
N HIS A 105 0.05 0.94 8.71
CA HIS A 105 -0.81 -0.24 8.81
C HIS A 105 -2.26 0.08 8.50
N SER A 106 -2.79 1.22 8.98
CA SER A 106 -4.18 1.61 8.67
C SER A 106 -4.40 1.80 7.19
N LEU A 107 -3.43 2.39 6.48
CA LEU A 107 -3.46 2.54 5.03
C LEU A 107 -3.35 1.20 4.31
N GLY A 108 -2.46 0.31 4.75
CA GLY A 108 -2.32 -1.03 4.18
C GLY A 108 -3.60 -1.87 4.31
N ILE A 109 -4.25 -1.85 5.47
CA ILE A 109 -5.55 -2.54 5.66
C ILE A 109 -6.64 -1.92 4.78
N THR A 110 -6.69 -0.58 4.73
CA THR A 110 -7.64 0.13 3.88
C THR A 110 -7.44 -0.24 2.40
N GLU A 111 -6.19 -0.31 1.94
CA GLU A 111 -5.84 -0.75 0.60
C GLU A 111 -6.31 -2.18 0.33
N GLY A 112 -6.05 -3.14 1.23
CA GLY A 112 -6.54 -4.51 1.12
C GLY A 112 -8.08 -4.60 1.01
N CYS A 113 -8.80 -3.80 1.80
CA CYS A 113 -10.25 -3.70 1.74
C CYS A 113 -10.74 -3.07 0.42
N VAL A 114 -10.08 -2.02 -0.08
CA VAL A 114 -10.40 -1.39 -1.38
C VAL A 114 -10.13 -2.36 -2.54
N LEU A 115 -9.02 -3.10 -2.52
CA LEU A 115 -8.71 -4.14 -3.50
C LEU A 115 -9.77 -5.25 -3.50
N THR A 116 -10.30 -5.60 -2.31
CA THR A 116 -11.43 -6.53 -2.18
C THR A 116 -12.69 -5.95 -2.80
N ALA A 117 -13.01 -4.68 -2.55
CA ALA A 117 -14.15 -3.99 -3.17
C ALA A 117 -14.02 -3.95 -4.70
N MET A 118 -12.81 -3.72 -5.23
CA MET A 118 -12.53 -3.77 -6.67
C MET A 118 -12.72 -5.18 -7.25
N ALA A 119 -12.33 -6.22 -6.52
CA ALA A 119 -12.57 -7.61 -6.93
C ALA A 119 -14.07 -7.93 -6.97
N ILE A 120 -14.84 -7.46 -5.97
CA ILE A 120 -16.30 -7.59 -5.91
C ILE A 120 -16.97 -6.84 -7.07
N ASP A 121 -16.54 -5.60 -7.35
CA ASP A 121 -17.03 -4.82 -8.51
C ASP A 121 -16.86 -5.61 -9.82
N ARG A 122 -15.66 -6.12 -10.07
CA ARG A 122 -15.37 -6.93 -11.28
C ARG A 122 -16.17 -8.22 -11.30
N TYR A 123 -16.31 -8.88 -10.17
CA TYR A 123 -17.12 -10.09 -10.04
C TYR A 123 -18.58 -9.82 -10.43
N ILE A 124 -19.19 -8.77 -9.88
CA ILE A 124 -20.58 -8.43 -10.20
C ILE A 124 -20.72 -8.01 -11.67
N ALA A 125 -19.78 -7.22 -12.18
CA ALA A 125 -19.79 -6.74 -13.57
C ALA A 125 -19.77 -7.89 -14.59
N ILE A 126 -19.01 -8.95 -14.32
CA ILE A 126 -18.82 -10.07 -15.25
C ILE A 126 -19.84 -11.20 -15.01
N CYS A 127 -20.07 -11.57 -13.76
CA CYS A 127 -20.95 -12.70 -13.42
C CYS A 127 -22.43 -12.32 -13.44
N TYR A 128 -22.77 -11.05 -13.19
CA TYR A 128 -24.16 -10.55 -13.13
C TYR A 128 -24.35 -9.23 -13.89
N PRO A 129 -24.03 -9.17 -15.19
CA PRO A 129 -24.00 -7.92 -15.95
C PRO A 129 -25.34 -7.17 -15.97
N LEU A 130 -26.47 -7.88 -16.01
CA LEU A 130 -27.82 -7.28 -16.00
C LEU A 130 -28.19 -6.62 -14.66
N ARG A 131 -27.58 -7.07 -13.55
CA ARG A 131 -27.85 -6.53 -12.20
C ARG A 131 -26.79 -5.53 -11.75
N TYR A 132 -25.65 -5.47 -12.44
CA TYR A 132 -24.54 -4.58 -12.11
C TYR A 132 -24.95 -3.12 -11.81
N PRO A 133 -25.70 -2.41 -12.69
CA PRO A 133 -26.03 -1.00 -12.45
C PRO A 133 -26.93 -0.79 -11.22
N THR A 134 -27.72 -1.80 -10.84
CA THR A 134 -28.60 -1.73 -9.66
C THR A 134 -27.86 -2.05 -8.37
N ILE A 135 -26.83 -2.90 -8.44
CA ILE A 135 -26.03 -3.31 -7.28
C ILE A 135 -24.91 -2.29 -7.01
N MET A 136 -24.02 -2.07 -7.98
CA MET A 136 -22.85 -1.19 -7.85
C MET A 136 -23.22 0.27 -8.10
N THR A 137 -23.94 0.85 -7.15
CA THR A 137 -24.31 2.27 -7.18
C THR A 137 -23.19 3.16 -6.63
N PRO A 138 -23.13 4.44 -7.00
CA PRO A 138 -22.18 5.39 -6.42
C PRO A 138 -22.25 5.46 -4.90
N ARG A 139 -23.46 5.35 -4.34
CA ARG A 139 -23.69 5.33 -2.88
C ARG A 139 -23.01 4.13 -2.22
N LEU A 140 -23.18 2.94 -2.80
CA LEU A 140 -22.51 1.74 -2.31
C LEU A 140 -20.98 1.87 -2.43
N CYS A 141 -20.46 2.43 -3.52
CA CYS A 141 -19.02 2.65 -3.68
C CYS A 141 -18.46 3.53 -2.57
N ILE A 142 -19.14 4.65 -2.25
CA ILE A 142 -18.77 5.54 -1.15
C ILE A 142 -18.84 4.80 0.20
N GLN A 143 -19.89 4.01 0.44
CA GLN A 143 -20.02 3.23 1.66
C GLN A 143 -18.91 2.18 1.82
N LEU A 144 -18.55 1.49 0.73
CA LEU A 144 -17.44 0.53 0.72
C LEU A 144 -16.10 1.21 1.01
N THR A 145 -15.82 2.37 0.40
CA THR A 145 -14.61 3.14 0.67
C THR A 145 -14.56 3.68 2.10
N ALA A 146 -15.66 4.25 2.59
CA ALA A 146 -15.75 4.75 3.96
C ALA A 146 -15.60 3.62 4.98
N GLY A 147 -16.29 2.48 4.75
CA GLY A 147 -16.17 1.28 5.56
C GLY A 147 -14.74 0.71 5.56
N SER A 148 -14.09 0.66 4.41
CA SER A 148 -12.68 0.22 4.28
C SER A 148 -11.75 1.12 5.11
N SER A 149 -11.95 2.43 5.04
CA SER A 149 -11.15 3.40 5.79
C SER A 149 -11.39 3.26 7.29
N LEU A 150 -12.66 3.22 7.72
CA LEU A 150 -13.01 3.02 9.12
C LEU A 150 -12.43 1.71 9.66
N CYS A 151 -12.50 0.62 8.88
CA CYS A 151 -11.90 -0.66 9.23
C CYS A 151 -10.39 -0.51 9.50
N GLY A 152 -9.63 0.01 8.55
CA GLY A 152 -8.17 0.16 8.71
C GLY A 152 -7.76 1.10 9.84
N PHE A 153 -8.45 2.22 10.03
CA PHE A 153 -8.11 3.18 11.09
C PHE A 153 -8.52 2.71 12.49
N LEU A 154 -9.62 1.94 12.61
CA LEU A 154 -10.10 1.44 13.90
C LEU A 154 -9.39 0.17 14.35
N LEU A 155 -9.03 -0.74 13.42
CA LEU A 155 -8.36 -2.01 13.78
C LEU A 155 -6.97 -1.79 14.37
N VAL A 156 -6.21 -0.83 13.84
CA VAL A 156 -4.83 -0.56 14.23
C VAL A 156 -4.72 0.27 15.51
N LEU A 157 -5.74 1.08 15.81
CA LEU A 157 -5.69 2.04 16.92
C LEU A 157 -5.46 1.38 18.30
N PRO A 158 -6.16 0.28 18.68
CA PRO A 158 -5.91 -0.41 19.93
C PRO A 158 -4.48 -0.94 20.05
N GLU A 159 -3.92 -1.47 18.96
CA GLU A 159 -2.54 -1.99 18.95
C GLU A 159 -1.54 -0.87 19.21
N ILE A 160 -1.68 0.27 18.54
CA ILE A 160 -0.79 1.43 18.73
C ILE A 160 -0.94 2.04 20.12
N ALA A 161 -2.18 2.20 20.60
CA ALA A 161 -2.44 2.71 21.95
C ALA A 161 -1.82 1.80 23.01
N TRP A 162 -1.87 0.48 22.82
CA TRP A 162 -1.24 -0.48 23.69
C TRP A 162 0.29 -0.40 23.62
N ILE A 163 0.89 -0.37 22.43
CA ILE A 163 2.36 -0.25 22.25
C ILE A 163 2.88 1.04 22.89
N ALA A 164 2.12 2.13 22.84
CA ALA A 164 2.48 3.39 23.48
C ALA A 164 2.61 3.29 25.01
N THR A 165 2.00 2.28 25.64
CA THR A 165 2.07 2.04 27.10
C THR A 165 3.18 1.06 27.50
N LEU A 166 3.83 0.40 26.53
CA LEU A 166 4.82 -0.63 26.82
C LEU A 166 6.13 -0.02 27.37
N PRO A 167 6.75 -0.64 28.39
CA PRO A 167 8.11 -0.30 28.77
C PRO A 167 9.09 -0.84 27.73
N PHE A 168 9.99 0.01 27.25
CA PHE A 168 11.08 -0.38 26.35
C PHE A 168 12.40 -0.47 27.13
N CYS A 169 13.08 -1.62 27.04
CA CYS A 169 14.40 -1.86 27.67
C CYS A 169 15.43 -2.47 26.72
N GLY A 170 15.08 -2.66 25.44
CA GLY A 170 16.04 -3.08 24.44
C GLY A 170 17.12 -2.02 24.16
N SER A 171 17.98 -2.31 23.20
CA SER A 171 19.08 -1.43 22.77
C SER A 171 18.64 -0.12 22.08
N ASN A 172 17.33 0.15 22.02
CA ASN A 172 16.70 1.19 21.22
C ASN A 172 17.07 1.16 19.73
N GLN A 173 17.55 0.00 19.23
CA GLN A 173 17.95 -0.17 17.84
C GLN A 173 16.89 -0.97 17.07
N ILE A 174 16.33 -0.35 16.03
CA ILE A 174 15.42 -1.00 15.11
C ILE A 174 16.24 -1.54 13.93
N HIS A 175 16.27 -2.87 13.78
CA HIS A 175 16.92 -3.57 12.67
C HIS A 175 16.06 -3.55 11.39
N GLN A 176 15.59 -2.37 11.01
CA GLN A 176 14.87 -2.06 9.78
C GLN A 176 15.17 -0.61 9.36
N ILE A 177 14.54 -0.15 8.27
CA ILE A 177 14.66 1.22 7.74
C ILE A 177 13.40 2.06 7.97
N PHE A 178 12.39 1.47 8.60
CA PHE A 178 11.12 2.10 8.96
C PHE A 178 10.58 1.41 10.23
N CYS A 179 9.65 2.04 10.95
CA CYS A 179 8.99 1.46 12.10
C CYS A 179 7.87 0.51 11.70
N ASP A 180 7.90 -0.69 12.29
CA ASP A 180 6.98 -1.80 12.05
C ASP A 180 6.71 -2.52 13.39
N PHE A 181 5.63 -3.31 13.48
CA PHE A 181 5.20 -3.96 14.73
C PHE A 181 6.27 -4.89 15.30
N THR A 182 6.73 -5.86 14.50
CA THR A 182 7.64 -6.91 14.97
C THR A 182 8.98 -6.36 15.50
N PRO A 183 9.70 -5.47 14.80
CA PRO A 183 10.93 -4.88 15.33
C PRO A 183 10.71 -4.04 16.60
N VAL A 184 9.63 -3.26 16.67
CA VAL A 184 9.38 -2.39 17.83
C VAL A 184 8.98 -3.22 19.05
N LEU A 185 8.10 -4.20 18.89
CA LEU A 185 7.69 -5.09 19.98
C LEU A 185 8.86 -5.92 20.51
N SER A 186 9.85 -6.27 19.67
CA SER A 186 11.05 -6.98 20.11
C SER A 186 11.95 -6.20 21.07
N LEU A 187 11.76 -4.88 21.18
CA LEU A 187 12.49 -3.99 22.09
C LEU A 187 11.77 -3.75 23.42
N ALA A 188 10.52 -4.19 23.53
CA ALA A 188 9.71 -4.04 24.74
C ALA A 188 10.13 -5.05 25.82
N CYS A 189 9.95 -4.70 27.10
CA CYS A 189 10.21 -5.57 28.25
C CYS A 189 9.08 -6.59 28.49
N THR A 190 8.60 -7.19 27.43
CA THR A 190 7.46 -8.10 27.45
C THR A 190 7.81 -9.40 26.77
N ASP A 191 7.11 -10.49 27.13
CA ASP A 191 7.36 -11.79 26.52
C ASP A 191 7.14 -11.77 25.00
N THR A 192 7.99 -12.50 24.28
CA THR A 192 7.95 -12.62 22.83
C THR A 192 6.68 -13.30 22.30
N SER A 193 5.87 -13.90 23.19
CA SER A 193 4.57 -14.48 22.86
C SER A 193 3.60 -13.44 22.27
N LEU A 194 3.71 -12.17 22.68
CA LEU A 194 2.88 -11.09 22.17
C LEU A 194 3.14 -10.78 20.71
N VAL A 195 4.41 -10.80 20.29
CA VAL A 195 4.81 -10.65 18.88
C VAL A 195 4.14 -11.72 18.03
N VAL A 196 4.15 -12.97 18.51
CA VAL A 196 3.54 -14.11 17.80
C VAL A 196 2.02 -13.96 17.68
N ILE A 197 1.34 -13.48 18.74
CA ILE A 197 -0.11 -13.25 18.71
C ILE A 197 -0.47 -12.17 17.69
N VAL A 198 0.21 -11.02 17.72
CA VAL A 198 -0.03 -9.91 16.80
C VAL A 198 0.22 -10.35 15.35
N ASP A 199 1.36 -11.01 15.09
CA ASP A 199 1.68 -11.53 13.76
C ASP A 199 0.65 -12.55 13.26
N THR A 200 0.13 -13.41 14.15
CA THR A 200 -0.93 -14.37 13.80
C THR A 200 -2.25 -13.67 13.42
N ILE A 201 -2.64 -12.60 14.12
CA ILE A 201 -3.85 -11.82 13.81
C ILE A 201 -3.73 -11.20 12.42
N HIS A 202 -2.62 -10.50 12.15
CA HIS A 202 -2.34 -9.89 10.84
C HIS A 202 -2.31 -10.94 9.73
N ALA A 203 -1.69 -12.10 9.97
CA ALA A 203 -1.66 -13.20 9.01
C ALA A 203 -3.06 -13.73 8.66
N VAL A 204 -3.96 -13.84 9.65
CA VAL A 204 -5.36 -14.26 9.43
C VAL A 204 -6.13 -13.20 8.63
N GLU A 205 -5.94 -11.91 8.93
CA GLU A 205 -6.57 -10.81 8.18
C GLU A 205 -6.14 -10.80 6.71
N ILE A 206 -4.83 -10.92 6.47
CA ILE A 206 -4.24 -10.98 5.13
C ILE A 206 -4.79 -12.21 4.38
N LEU A 207 -4.81 -13.38 5.02
CA LEU A 207 -5.30 -14.61 4.42
C LEU A 207 -6.79 -14.53 4.09
N ALA A 208 -7.61 -13.97 4.98
CA ALA A 208 -9.04 -13.80 4.74
C ALA A 208 -9.29 -12.92 3.50
N SER A 209 -8.61 -11.76 3.42
CA SER A 209 -8.69 -10.85 2.28
C SER A 209 -8.22 -11.51 0.98
N PHE A 210 -7.09 -12.22 1.04
CA PHE A 210 -6.55 -12.98 -0.10
C PHE A 210 -7.56 -14.02 -0.61
N LEU A 211 -8.18 -14.79 0.29
CA LEU A 211 -9.15 -15.84 -0.09
C LEU A 211 -10.40 -15.26 -0.77
N VAL A 212 -10.94 -14.15 -0.26
CA VAL A 212 -12.12 -13.50 -0.88
C VAL A 212 -11.80 -13.05 -2.30
N ILE A 213 -10.64 -12.43 -2.51
CA ILE A 213 -10.21 -11.98 -3.83
C ILE A 213 -9.94 -13.18 -4.75
N ALA A 214 -9.18 -14.17 -4.29
CA ALA A 214 -8.87 -15.37 -5.06
C ALA A 214 -10.13 -16.11 -5.51
N LEU A 215 -11.10 -16.33 -4.60
CA LEU A 215 -12.38 -16.96 -4.93
C LEU A 215 -13.18 -16.14 -5.95
N SER A 216 -13.19 -14.81 -5.81
CA SER A 216 -13.83 -13.91 -6.77
C SER A 216 -13.23 -14.06 -8.17
N TYR A 217 -11.90 -14.07 -8.28
CA TYR A 217 -11.21 -14.24 -9.57
C TYR A 217 -11.34 -15.64 -10.16
N VAL A 218 -11.34 -16.69 -9.33
CA VAL A 218 -11.62 -18.05 -9.81
C VAL A 218 -13.00 -18.10 -10.48
N ARG A 219 -14.03 -17.51 -9.85
CA ARG A 219 -15.37 -17.44 -10.44
C ARG A 219 -15.42 -16.60 -11.71
N ILE A 220 -14.75 -15.44 -11.72
CA ILE A 220 -14.63 -14.58 -12.91
C ILE A 220 -14.01 -15.37 -14.07
N ILE A 221 -12.88 -16.04 -13.85
CA ILE A 221 -12.18 -16.82 -14.89
C ILE A 221 -13.09 -17.93 -15.42
N VAL A 222 -13.81 -18.64 -14.55
CA VAL A 222 -14.76 -19.68 -14.97
C VAL A 222 -15.85 -19.10 -15.89
N VAL A 223 -16.41 -17.94 -15.55
CA VAL A 223 -17.43 -17.27 -16.39
C VAL A 223 -16.82 -16.83 -17.72
N ILE A 224 -15.61 -16.26 -17.70
CA ILE A 224 -14.92 -15.83 -18.91
C ILE A 224 -14.69 -17.01 -19.85
N LEU A 225 -14.18 -18.14 -19.35
CA LEU A 225 -13.92 -19.34 -20.16
C LEU A 225 -15.19 -19.92 -20.81
N ARG A 226 -16.36 -19.69 -20.20
CA ARG A 226 -17.67 -20.12 -20.72
C ARG A 226 -18.30 -19.14 -21.71
N MET A 227 -17.71 -17.96 -21.93
CA MET A 227 -18.27 -17.00 -22.88
C MET A 227 -18.12 -17.50 -24.33
N PRO A 228 -19.20 -17.45 -25.13
CA PRO A 228 -19.18 -17.95 -26.50
C PRO A 228 -18.34 -17.08 -27.45
N SER A 229 -18.23 -15.77 -27.20
CA SER A 229 -17.46 -14.85 -28.05
C SER A 229 -15.97 -14.83 -27.68
N ALA A 230 -15.10 -15.11 -28.65
CA ALA A 230 -13.65 -14.96 -28.50
C ALA A 230 -13.23 -13.51 -28.21
N GLU A 231 -13.88 -12.55 -28.85
CA GLU A 231 -13.65 -11.12 -28.63
C GLU A 231 -14.09 -10.68 -27.23
N GLY A 232 -15.25 -11.16 -26.78
CA GLY A 232 -15.74 -10.94 -25.41
C GLY A 232 -14.77 -11.50 -24.35
N ARG A 233 -14.23 -12.71 -24.59
CA ARG A 233 -13.19 -13.32 -23.74
C ARG A 233 -11.94 -12.48 -23.65
N HIS A 234 -11.39 -12.07 -24.80
CA HIS A 234 -10.17 -11.26 -24.84
C HIS A 234 -10.35 -9.93 -24.11
N LYS A 235 -11.48 -9.25 -24.32
CA LYS A 235 -11.80 -7.98 -23.64
C LYS A 235 -11.91 -8.15 -22.12
N ALA A 236 -12.60 -9.20 -21.64
CA ALA A 236 -12.74 -9.46 -20.22
C ALA A 236 -11.39 -9.81 -19.56
N PHE A 237 -10.59 -10.70 -20.18
CA PHE A 237 -9.26 -11.03 -19.69
C PHE A 237 -8.34 -9.82 -19.62
N SER A 238 -8.31 -8.99 -20.67
CA SER A 238 -7.50 -7.78 -20.69
C SER A 238 -7.87 -6.81 -19.58
N THR A 239 -9.15 -6.74 -19.21
CA THR A 239 -9.63 -5.87 -18.13
C THR A 239 -9.21 -6.43 -16.77
N CYS A 240 -9.41 -7.72 -16.53
CA CYS A 240 -9.06 -8.38 -15.25
C CYS A 240 -7.56 -8.48 -15.00
N ALA A 241 -6.74 -8.56 -16.06
CA ALA A 241 -5.30 -8.74 -15.94
C ALA A 241 -4.61 -7.60 -15.17
N ALA A 242 -5.06 -6.35 -15.36
CA ALA A 242 -4.51 -5.21 -14.64
C ALA A 242 -4.75 -5.32 -13.13
N HIS A 243 -5.98 -5.68 -12.73
CA HIS A 243 -6.31 -5.85 -11.33
C HIS A 243 -5.62 -7.03 -10.68
N LEU A 244 -5.55 -8.17 -11.39
CA LEU A 244 -4.85 -9.34 -10.89
C LEU A 244 -3.37 -9.04 -10.67
N ALA A 245 -2.76 -8.25 -11.56
CA ALA A 245 -1.39 -7.78 -11.37
C ALA A 245 -1.24 -6.94 -10.11
N VAL A 246 -2.12 -5.96 -9.87
CA VAL A 246 -2.07 -5.12 -8.66
C VAL A 246 -2.30 -5.95 -7.39
N PHE A 247 -3.27 -6.87 -7.41
CA PHE A 247 -3.51 -7.80 -6.32
C PHE A 247 -2.28 -8.66 -6.00
N LEU A 248 -1.66 -9.25 -7.02
CA LEU A 248 -0.47 -10.08 -6.85
C LEU A 248 0.73 -9.26 -6.38
N LEU A 249 0.86 -8.01 -6.82
CA LEU A 249 1.91 -7.11 -6.35
C LEU A 249 1.74 -6.77 -4.88
N PHE A 250 0.53 -6.40 -4.45
CA PHE A 250 0.23 -6.06 -3.07
C PHE A 250 0.43 -7.27 -2.15
N PHE A 251 -0.34 -8.35 -2.34
CA PHE A 251 -0.27 -9.53 -1.47
C PHE A 251 1.03 -10.31 -1.63
N GLY A 252 1.65 -10.30 -2.81
CA GLY A 252 2.96 -10.89 -3.03
C GLY A 252 4.05 -10.16 -2.24
N SER A 253 4.01 -8.82 -2.20
CA SER A 253 4.97 -8.03 -1.42
C SER A 253 4.80 -8.27 0.09
N VAL A 254 3.56 -8.32 0.57
CA VAL A 254 3.22 -8.69 1.97
C VAL A 254 3.73 -10.10 2.29
N ALA A 255 3.46 -11.07 1.42
CA ALA A 255 3.91 -12.45 1.61
C ALA A 255 5.44 -12.55 1.69
N VAL A 256 6.18 -11.86 0.81
CA VAL A 256 7.65 -11.86 0.83
C VAL A 256 8.20 -11.22 2.10
N MET A 257 7.57 -10.16 2.61
CA MET A 257 7.99 -9.47 3.83
C MET A 257 7.79 -10.33 5.09
N TYR A 258 6.60 -10.95 5.22
CA TYR A 258 6.16 -11.59 6.47
C TYR A 258 6.27 -13.12 6.47
N LEU A 259 6.03 -13.83 5.35
CA LEU A 259 6.11 -15.30 5.29
C LEU A 259 7.54 -15.82 5.13
N ARG A 260 8.53 -15.19 5.76
CA ARG A 260 9.95 -15.54 5.64
C ARG A 260 10.13 -17.06 5.81
N PHE A 261 10.34 -17.75 4.70
CA PHE A 261 10.41 -19.22 4.62
C PHE A 261 11.66 -19.75 5.34
N SER A 262 11.69 -19.73 6.67
CA SER A 262 12.73 -20.27 7.56
C SER A 262 14.19 -19.88 7.21
N ALA A 263 14.39 -18.88 6.36
CA ALA A 263 15.68 -18.53 5.77
C ALA A 263 16.30 -17.35 6.52
N THR A 264 17.56 -17.47 6.89
CA THR A 264 18.36 -16.39 7.45
C THR A 264 18.92 -15.52 6.33
N TYR A 265 18.38 -14.31 6.17
CA TYR A 265 18.84 -13.35 5.17
C TYR A 265 19.96 -12.46 5.73
N SER A 266 20.90 -12.06 4.87
CA SER A 266 21.87 -11.01 5.20
C SER A 266 21.18 -9.65 5.37
N VAL A 267 21.84 -8.69 6.03
CA VAL A 267 21.32 -7.33 6.23
C VAL A 267 20.96 -6.66 4.88
N PHE A 268 21.75 -6.91 3.84
CA PHE A 268 21.48 -6.42 2.49
C PHE A 268 20.14 -6.93 1.94
N TRP A 269 19.89 -8.23 2.02
CA TRP A 269 18.65 -8.83 1.52
C TRP A 269 17.44 -8.42 2.36
N ASN A 270 17.58 -8.36 3.69
CA ASN A 270 16.52 -7.85 4.58
C ASN A 270 16.13 -6.41 4.23
N THR A 271 17.10 -5.55 3.97
CA THR A 271 16.87 -4.16 3.59
C THR A 271 16.23 -4.08 2.21
N THR A 272 16.70 -4.87 1.25
CA THR A 272 16.13 -4.92 -0.11
C THR A 272 14.68 -5.37 -0.10
N ILE A 273 14.34 -6.40 0.68
CA ILE A 273 12.96 -6.89 0.84
C ILE A 273 12.09 -5.79 1.47
N ALA A 274 12.56 -5.14 2.54
CA ALA A 274 11.83 -4.07 3.21
C ALA A 274 11.58 -2.85 2.29
N VAL A 275 12.58 -2.45 1.51
CA VAL A 275 12.42 -1.37 0.51
C VAL A 275 11.41 -1.79 -0.55
N THR A 276 11.59 -2.98 -1.13
CA THR A 276 10.73 -3.49 -2.20
C THR A 276 9.28 -3.57 -1.73
N PHE A 277 9.04 -4.04 -0.51
CA PHE A 277 7.71 -4.10 0.10
C PHE A 277 7.00 -2.74 0.11
N VAL A 278 7.71 -1.67 0.48
CA VAL A 278 7.14 -0.33 0.58
C VAL A 278 6.98 0.36 -0.78
N ILE A 279 7.87 0.11 -1.74
CA ILE A 279 7.89 0.88 -2.99
C ILE A 279 7.21 0.17 -4.17
N LEU A 280 7.17 -1.17 -4.20
CA LEU A 280 6.90 -1.91 -5.43
C LEU A 280 5.46 -1.71 -5.92
N ALA A 281 4.47 -1.87 -5.04
CA ALA A 281 3.06 -1.68 -5.40
C ALA A 281 2.78 -0.20 -5.76
N PRO A 282 3.10 0.81 -4.92
CA PRO A 282 2.86 2.20 -5.25
C PRO A 282 3.57 2.70 -6.52
N PHE A 283 4.73 2.12 -6.85
CA PHE A 283 5.46 2.45 -8.07
C PHE A 283 4.83 1.85 -9.32
N LEU A 284 4.38 0.60 -9.27
CA LEU A 284 3.83 -0.10 -10.43
C LEU A 284 2.35 0.21 -10.67
N ASN A 285 1.58 0.56 -9.64
CA ASN A 285 0.15 0.80 -9.77
C ASN A 285 -0.18 1.94 -10.76
N PRO A 286 0.51 3.09 -10.75
CA PRO A 286 0.31 4.11 -11.76
C PRO A 286 0.58 3.63 -13.18
N ILE A 287 1.61 2.80 -13.38
CA ILE A 287 1.97 2.23 -14.68
C ILE A 287 0.89 1.26 -15.15
N ILE A 288 0.39 0.40 -14.25
CA ILE A 288 -0.65 -0.58 -14.57
C ILE A 288 -1.96 0.13 -14.92
N TYR A 289 -2.40 1.10 -14.14
CA TYR A 289 -3.67 1.78 -14.38
C TYR A 289 -3.63 2.81 -15.51
N SER A 290 -2.48 3.46 -15.77
CA SER A 290 -2.37 4.43 -16.86
C SER A 290 -1.91 3.81 -18.18
N LEU A 291 -0.84 3.00 -18.20
CA LEU A 291 -0.23 2.54 -19.44
C LEU A 291 -0.88 1.26 -20.00
N ARG A 292 -1.61 0.48 -19.22
CA ARG A 292 -2.36 -0.67 -19.76
C ARG A 292 -3.82 -0.34 -20.07
N ASN A 293 -4.36 0.72 -19.50
CA ASN A 293 -5.77 1.07 -19.69
C ASN A 293 -5.96 2.11 -20.79
N LYS A 294 -6.64 1.72 -21.87
CA LYS A 294 -6.91 2.61 -23.01
C LYS A 294 -7.74 3.82 -22.62
N ASP A 295 -8.78 3.64 -21.80
CA ASP A 295 -9.67 4.74 -21.42
C ASP A 295 -8.91 5.79 -20.60
N MET A 296 -8.04 5.33 -19.68
CA MET A 296 -7.16 6.21 -18.90
C MET A 296 -6.18 6.97 -19.79
N LYS A 297 -5.55 6.32 -20.77
CA LYS A 297 -4.67 7.00 -21.74
C LYS A 297 -5.41 8.07 -22.53
N ASP A 298 -6.60 7.74 -22.99
CA ASP A 298 -7.39 8.66 -23.81
C ASP A 298 -7.88 9.86 -22.97
N ALA A 299 -8.24 9.64 -21.70
CA ALA A 299 -8.56 10.70 -20.75
C ALA A 299 -7.37 11.62 -20.46
N ILE A 300 -6.20 11.03 -20.17
CA ILE A 300 -4.93 11.76 -20.01
C ILE A 300 -4.69 12.66 -21.24
N ARG A 301 -4.76 12.09 -22.44
CA ARG A 301 -4.57 12.86 -23.69
C ARG A 301 -5.56 14.00 -23.83
N ARG A 302 -6.86 13.78 -23.54
CA ARG A 302 -7.89 14.83 -23.62
C ARG A 302 -7.57 16.00 -22.70
N ILE A 303 -7.21 15.73 -21.44
CA ILE A 303 -6.91 16.77 -20.45
C ILE A 303 -5.67 17.58 -20.86
N PHE A 304 -4.59 16.92 -21.27
CA PHE A 304 -3.36 17.59 -21.70
C PHE A 304 -3.55 18.37 -23.02
N HIS A 305 -4.35 17.86 -23.97
CA HIS A 305 -4.66 18.59 -25.21
C HIS A 305 -5.58 19.80 -24.98
N CYS A 306 -6.55 19.71 -24.05
CA CYS A 306 -7.40 20.85 -23.69
C CYS A 306 -6.61 21.96 -23.00
N HIS A 307 -5.71 21.63 -22.05
CA HIS A 307 -4.83 22.63 -21.42
C HIS A 307 -3.94 23.33 -22.45
N LYS A 308 -3.35 22.58 -23.39
CA LYS A 308 -2.52 23.15 -24.45
C LYS A 308 -3.30 24.07 -25.39
N LYS A 309 -4.60 23.83 -25.62
CA LYS A 309 -5.46 24.73 -26.40
C LYS A 309 -5.85 25.99 -25.63
N ALA A 310 -6.11 25.88 -24.34
CA ALA A 310 -6.44 27.02 -23.48
C ALA A 310 -5.26 27.99 -23.33
N ASP A 311 -4.04 27.48 -23.16
CA ASP A 311 -2.80 28.29 -23.08
C ASP A 311 -2.46 29.02 -24.39
N VAL A 312 -2.89 28.48 -25.54
CA VAL A 312 -2.67 29.08 -26.86
C VAL A 312 -3.76 30.10 -27.21
N ALA A 313 -4.98 29.93 -26.70
CA ALA A 313 -6.09 30.88 -26.91
C ALA A 313 -6.03 32.10 -25.96
N GLY A 314 -5.20 32.05 -24.91
CA GLY A 314 -4.97 33.14 -23.97
C GLY A 314 -3.74 34.01 -24.24
N ARG A 315 -3.05 33.83 -25.39
CA ARG A 315 -1.99 34.72 -25.90
C ARG A 315 -2.46 35.40 -27.17
#